data_AF-A0A539DU70-F1
#
_entry.id   AF-A0A539DU70-F1
#
_cell.length_a   1.000
_cell.length_b   1.000
_cell.length_c   1.000
_cell.angle_alpha   90.00
_cell.angle_beta   90.00
_cell.angle_gamma   90.00
#
_symmetry.space_group_name_H-M   'P 1'
#
loop_
_entity.id
_entity.type
_entity.pdbx_description
1 polymer ?
#
loop_
_entity_poly.entity_id
_entity_poly.type
_entity_poly.pdbx_seq_one_letter_code
_entity_poly.pdbx_strand_id
1 'polypeptide(L)'
;MKRLAMNCIRGSAALLFLAATPVLADNYSPTLYSSAVVDGDPSEWNLVQDFFANMHRAGRADKPIESKVYLRYDCLTHIMYVLVLTEPGVPALVDGDAWVAIDSQNNKLVTDASGDDGVAPDFAFVGIGYDGDPNHAQGYEASFPLAVGNYQVIVHINVFDDALAQTSATIGFPGNGPPLVIGCSPLPVAPTTWGRVKSLVTP
;
A
#
# COMPACT_ATOMS: atom_id res chain seq x y z
N MET A 1 43.23 -54.55 -48.45
CA MET A 1 43.58 -53.14 -48.14
C MET A 1 42.30 -52.35 -47.90
N LYS A 2 42.37 -51.37 -46.99
CA LYS A 2 41.33 -50.42 -46.50
C LYS A 2 40.63 -50.83 -45.19
N ARG A 3 41.23 -50.34 -44.10
CA ARG A 3 40.65 -50.15 -42.77
C ARG A 3 39.78 -48.89 -42.80
N LEU A 4 38.58 -48.92 -42.23
CA LEU A 4 37.83 -47.72 -41.86
C LEU A 4 37.71 -47.70 -40.33
N ALA A 5 38.31 -46.67 -39.73
CA ALA A 5 38.24 -46.38 -38.31
C ALA A 5 36.90 -45.70 -38.00
N MET A 6 36.21 -46.19 -36.97
CA MET A 6 34.96 -45.63 -36.47
C MET A 6 35.28 -44.72 -35.28
N ASN A 7 35.09 -43.41 -35.46
CA ASN A 7 35.33 -42.39 -34.44
C ASN A 7 34.17 -42.37 -33.42
N CYS A 8 34.54 -42.51 -32.15
CA CYS A 8 33.65 -42.42 -31.00
C CYS A 8 33.53 -40.93 -30.58
N ILE A 9 32.36 -40.32 -30.81
CA ILE A 9 32.07 -38.95 -30.35
C ILE A 9 31.40 -39.06 -28.97
N ARG A 10 32.10 -38.61 -27.92
CA ARG A 10 31.57 -38.47 -26.57
C ARG A 10 30.84 -37.12 -26.47
N GLY A 11 29.52 -37.13 -26.34
CA GLY A 11 28.73 -35.94 -26.02
C GLY A 11 28.80 -35.64 -24.53
N SER A 12 29.39 -34.51 -24.16
CA SER A 12 29.34 -33.97 -22.79
C SER A 12 28.01 -33.24 -22.58
N ALA A 13 27.18 -33.74 -21.67
CA ALA A 13 25.98 -33.04 -21.21
C ALA A 13 26.38 -31.97 -20.17
N ALA A 14 26.25 -30.70 -20.54
CA ALA A 14 26.38 -29.59 -19.60
C ALA A 14 25.06 -29.44 -18.82
N LEU A 15 25.09 -29.77 -17.52
CA LEU A 15 23.97 -29.61 -16.60
C LEU A 15 23.89 -28.14 -16.18
N LEU A 16 22.90 -27.40 -16.70
CA LEU A 16 22.62 -26.02 -16.31
C LEU A 16 21.92 -26.02 -14.95
N PHE A 17 22.64 -25.64 -13.89
CA PHE A 17 22.02 -25.35 -12.58
C PHE A 17 21.37 -23.97 -12.63
N LEU A 18 20.04 -23.93 -12.66
CA LEU A 18 19.26 -22.71 -12.40
C LEU A 18 19.36 -22.40 -10.90
N ALA A 19 20.20 -21.43 -10.52
CA ALA A 19 20.18 -20.90 -9.17
C ALA A 19 18.94 -20.00 -9.02
N ALA A 20 17.97 -20.45 -8.22
CA ALA A 20 16.86 -19.60 -7.79
C ALA A 20 17.41 -18.56 -6.81
N THR A 21 17.45 -17.29 -7.23
CA THR A 21 17.73 -16.18 -6.32
C THR A 21 16.53 -16.00 -5.39
N PRO A 22 16.71 -15.98 -4.06
CA PRO A 22 15.62 -15.62 -3.16
C PRO A 22 15.22 -14.17 -3.46
N VAL A 23 13.96 -13.98 -3.87
CA VAL A 23 13.34 -12.66 -3.93
C VAL A 23 13.16 -12.23 -2.48
N LEU A 24 13.93 -11.23 -2.04
CA LEU A 24 13.65 -10.57 -0.76
C LEU A 24 12.29 -9.90 -0.90
N ALA A 25 11.42 -10.07 0.10
CA ALA A 25 10.19 -9.30 0.20
C ALA A 25 10.57 -7.82 0.10
N ASP A 26 10.00 -7.13 -0.88
CA ASP A 26 10.21 -5.69 -1.05
C ASP A 26 9.57 -5.04 0.18
N ASN A 27 10.40 -4.57 1.10
CA ASN A 27 9.92 -3.82 2.25
C ASN A 27 9.34 -2.53 1.67
N TYR A 28 8.02 -2.43 1.62
CA TYR A 28 7.36 -1.18 1.26
C TYR A 28 7.82 -0.11 2.25
N SER A 29 8.68 0.78 1.77
CA SER A 29 9.02 2.03 2.44
C SER A 29 8.21 3.09 1.71
N PRO A 30 7.13 3.64 2.31
CA PRO A 30 6.36 4.69 1.68
C PRO A 30 7.32 5.78 1.20
N THR A 31 7.19 6.19 -0.06
CA THR A 31 8.01 7.28 -0.59
C THR A 31 7.65 8.58 0.13
N LEU A 32 8.51 8.97 1.08
CA LEU A 32 8.88 10.34 1.46
C LEU A 32 7.73 11.32 1.78
N TYR A 33 7.42 11.47 3.07
CA TYR A 33 6.86 12.70 3.70
C TYR A 33 5.73 13.41 2.93
N SER A 34 4.70 12.67 2.52
CA SER A 34 3.55 13.29 1.86
C SER A 34 2.30 13.13 2.72
N SER A 35 1.60 14.24 2.91
CA SER A 35 0.23 14.23 3.40
C SER A 35 -0.76 13.86 2.29
N ALA A 36 -2.00 13.62 2.68
CA ALA A 36 -3.17 13.67 1.83
C ALA A 36 -4.26 14.51 2.53
N VAL A 37 -5.23 15.00 1.78
CA VAL A 37 -6.50 15.52 2.28
C VAL A 37 -7.51 14.38 2.17
N VAL A 38 -8.27 14.15 3.23
CA VAL A 38 -9.38 13.18 3.18
C VAL A 38 -10.61 13.98 2.78
N ASP A 39 -10.97 13.96 1.51
CA ASP A 39 -12.11 14.74 0.98
C ASP A 39 -12.95 13.98 -0.07
N GLY A 40 -12.61 12.71 -0.32
CA GLY A 40 -13.26 11.85 -1.29
C GLY A 40 -12.81 12.13 -2.73
N ASP A 41 -11.72 12.87 -2.94
CA ASP A 41 -11.12 13.12 -4.25
C ASP A 41 -9.72 12.49 -4.38
N PRO A 42 -9.58 11.37 -5.10
CA PRO A 42 -8.33 10.65 -5.22
C PRO A 42 -7.32 11.33 -6.15
N SER A 43 -7.64 12.51 -6.72
CA SER A 43 -6.84 13.13 -7.78
C SER A 43 -5.43 13.56 -7.37
N GLU A 44 -5.19 13.78 -6.07
CA GLU A 44 -3.85 14.10 -5.57
C GLU A 44 -2.95 12.86 -5.40
N TRP A 45 -3.51 11.66 -5.45
CA TRP A 45 -2.78 10.41 -5.23
C TRP A 45 -1.97 10.01 -6.46
N ASN A 46 -0.74 9.57 -6.24
CA ASN A 46 0.08 8.96 -7.27
C ASN A 46 -0.13 7.45 -7.23
N LEU A 47 -1.08 6.94 -8.02
CA LEU A 47 -1.45 5.53 -8.02
C LEU A 47 -0.33 4.55 -8.41
N VAL A 48 0.82 5.05 -8.89
CA VAL A 48 1.99 4.22 -9.14
C VAL A 48 2.92 4.18 -7.92
N GLN A 49 3.18 5.33 -7.29
CA GLN A 49 4.11 5.44 -6.15
C GLN A 49 3.46 5.07 -4.82
N ASP A 50 2.19 5.44 -4.65
CA ASP A 50 1.47 5.26 -3.41
C ASP A 50 0.90 3.84 -3.29
N PHE A 51 0.90 3.04 -4.37
CA PHE A 51 0.36 1.68 -4.36
C PHE A 51 1.07 0.82 -3.32
N PHE A 52 0.28 0.21 -2.44
CA PHE A 52 0.76 -0.67 -1.39
C PHE A 52 0.44 -2.13 -1.69
N ALA A 53 -0.84 -2.46 -1.90
CA ALA A 53 -1.28 -3.84 -2.09
C ALA A 53 -2.59 -3.95 -2.85
N ASN A 54 -2.79 -5.11 -3.49
CA ASN A 54 -4.11 -5.51 -3.94
C ASN A 54 -4.96 -5.97 -2.75
N MET A 55 -6.26 -5.69 -2.81
CA MET A 55 -7.27 -6.21 -1.91
C MET A 55 -8.10 -7.23 -2.66
N HIS A 56 -8.18 -8.43 -2.09
CA HIS A 56 -8.82 -9.57 -2.71
C HIS A 56 -10.14 -9.89 -2.02
N ARG A 57 -11.03 -10.56 -2.75
CA ARG A 57 -12.26 -11.10 -2.16
C ARG A 57 -11.94 -11.96 -0.94
N ALA A 58 -12.58 -11.64 0.18
CA ALA A 58 -12.37 -12.27 1.48
C ALA A 58 -10.91 -12.29 1.97
N GLY A 59 -10.06 -11.36 1.52
CA GLY A 59 -8.65 -11.29 1.92
C GLY A 59 -7.79 -12.45 1.40
N ARG A 60 -8.21 -13.09 0.31
CA ARG A 60 -7.60 -14.32 -0.21
C ARG A 60 -6.92 -14.13 -1.55
N ALA A 61 -5.61 -14.36 -1.61
CA ALA A 61 -4.81 -14.20 -2.82
C ALA A 61 -5.24 -15.08 -4.02
N ASP A 62 -5.97 -16.18 -3.77
CA ASP A 62 -6.53 -17.07 -4.80
C ASP A 62 -7.90 -16.62 -5.32
N LYS A 63 -8.36 -15.43 -4.94
CA LYS A 63 -9.62 -14.84 -5.35
C LYS A 63 -9.41 -13.57 -6.19
N PRO A 64 -10.45 -13.08 -6.91
CA PRO A 64 -10.37 -11.84 -7.66
C PRO A 64 -9.87 -10.67 -6.80
N ILE A 65 -9.18 -9.75 -7.46
CA ILE A 65 -8.85 -8.43 -6.91
C ILE A 65 -10.10 -7.58 -7.05
N GLU A 66 -10.58 -7.04 -5.95
CA GLU A 66 -11.81 -6.26 -5.91
C GLU A 66 -11.50 -4.76 -5.71
N SER A 67 -10.38 -4.46 -5.07
CA SER A 67 -9.88 -3.11 -4.88
C SER A 67 -8.36 -3.09 -4.67
N LYS A 68 -7.79 -1.90 -4.61
CA LYS A 68 -6.38 -1.65 -4.34
C LYS A 68 -6.25 -0.63 -3.21
N VAL A 69 -5.23 -0.80 -2.38
CA VAL A 69 -4.88 0.13 -1.32
C VAL A 69 -3.60 0.89 -1.68
N TYR A 70 -3.63 2.19 -1.40
CA TYR A 70 -2.55 3.13 -1.57
C TYR A 70 -2.29 3.81 -0.22
N LEU A 71 -1.01 4.02 0.13
CA LEU A 71 -0.61 4.55 1.42
C LEU A 71 0.30 5.76 1.25
N ARG A 72 0.13 6.74 2.15
CA ARG A 72 1.04 7.86 2.36
C ARG A 72 1.27 8.05 3.84
N TYR A 73 2.46 8.51 4.22
CA TYR A 73 2.78 8.75 5.62
C TYR A 73 3.48 10.10 5.80
N ASP A 74 2.91 10.94 6.66
CA ASP A 74 3.50 12.20 7.07
C ASP A 74 4.32 12.01 8.35
N CYS A 75 5.66 12.03 8.23
CA CYS A 75 6.55 11.92 9.39
C CYS A 75 6.57 13.15 10.31
N LEU A 76 6.10 14.31 9.88
CA LEU A 76 6.06 15.49 10.73
C LEU A 76 4.91 15.40 11.73
N THR A 77 3.76 14.90 11.26
CA THR A 77 2.52 14.80 12.05
C THR A 77 2.24 13.39 12.57
N HIS A 78 2.98 12.38 12.09
CA HIS A 78 2.77 10.96 12.35
C HIS A 78 1.36 10.49 11.96
N ILE A 79 0.88 10.94 10.80
CA ILE A 79 -0.41 10.54 10.24
C ILE A 79 -0.18 9.59 9.07
N MET A 80 -0.89 8.45 9.12
CA MET A 80 -1.06 7.56 7.98
C MET A 80 -2.29 7.98 7.20
N TYR A 81 -2.16 8.04 5.88
CA TYR A 81 -3.24 8.26 4.94
C TYR A 81 -3.42 7.01 4.09
N VAL A 82 -4.67 6.67 3.83
CA VAL A 82 -5.08 5.49 3.09
C VAL A 82 -6.06 5.90 2.02
N LEU A 83 -5.80 5.49 0.79
CA LEU A 83 -6.78 5.50 -0.29
C LEU A 83 -7.08 4.05 -0.65
N VAL A 84 -8.36 3.74 -0.78
CA VAL A 84 -8.85 2.50 -1.38
C VAL A 84 -9.59 2.87 -2.65
N LEU A 85 -9.26 2.22 -3.77
CA LEU A 85 -10.01 2.33 -5.01
C LEU A 85 -10.42 0.95 -5.51
N THR A 86 -11.68 0.81 -5.89
CA THR A 86 -12.23 -0.42 -6.44
C THR A 86 -11.82 -0.66 -7.88
N GLU A 87 -11.85 -1.93 -8.30
CA GLU A 87 -11.63 -2.27 -9.71
C GLU A 87 -12.84 -1.85 -10.57
N PRO A 88 -12.64 -1.58 -11.88
CA PRO A 88 -13.74 -1.20 -12.76
C PRO A 88 -14.87 -2.23 -12.77
N GLY A 89 -16.10 -1.77 -12.50
CA GLY A 89 -17.29 -2.62 -12.47
C GLY A 89 -17.59 -3.27 -11.11
N VAL A 90 -16.78 -2.99 -10.08
CA VAL A 90 -16.93 -3.51 -8.72
C VAL A 90 -17.16 -2.35 -7.74
N PRO A 91 -18.35 -1.70 -7.72
CA PRO A 91 -18.56 -0.56 -6.85
C PRO A 91 -18.38 -0.92 -5.37
N ALA A 92 -17.80 0.00 -4.59
CA ALA A 92 -17.78 -0.08 -3.14
C ALA A 92 -19.19 0.13 -2.59
N LEU A 93 -19.52 -0.55 -1.49
CA LEU A 93 -20.78 -0.36 -0.78
C LEU A 93 -20.62 0.69 0.33
N VAL A 94 -21.55 1.64 0.37
CA VAL A 94 -21.70 2.65 1.43
C VAL A 94 -22.61 2.05 2.51
N ASP A 95 -22.11 1.07 3.27
CA ASP A 95 -22.93 0.19 4.13
C ASP A 95 -22.54 0.16 5.62
N GLY A 96 -21.52 0.91 6.04
CA GLY A 96 -21.07 0.92 7.43
C GLY A 96 -19.96 -0.08 7.76
N ASP A 97 -19.31 -0.68 6.75
CA ASP A 97 -18.24 -1.67 6.96
C ASP A 97 -16.96 -1.37 6.16
N ALA A 98 -16.57 -0.09 6.07
CA ALA A 98 -15.25 0.33 5.61
C ALA A 98 -14.33 0.68 6.79
N TRP A 99 -13.11 0.15 6.82
CA TRP A 99 -12.18 0.40 7.95
C TRP A 99 -10.72 0.03 7.68
N VAL A 100 -9.83 0.58 8.50
CA VAL A 100 -8.41 0.20 8.57
C VAL A 100 -8.06 -0.23 9.98
N ALA A 101 -7.34 -1.34 10.11
CA ALA A 101 -6.88 -1.89 11.38
C ALA A 101 -5.38 -2.21 11.36
N ILE A 102 -4.75 -2.13 12.54
CA ILE A 102 -3.32 -2.38 12.74
C ILE A 102 -3.11 -3.57 13.68
N ASP A 103 -2.24 -4.50 13.28
CA ASP A 103 -1.83 -5.75 13.95
C ASP A 103 -2.93 -6.78 14.21
N SER A 104 -4.19 -6.36 14.26
CA SER A 104 -5.36 -7.22 14.40
C SER A 104 -6.60 -6.54 13.85
N GLN A 105 -7.50 -7.30 13.22
CA GLN A 105 -8.81 -6.80 12.73
C GLN A 105 -9.68 -6.14 13.83
N ASN A 106 -9.41 -6.45 15.10
CA ASN A 106 -10.12 -5.87 16.24
C ASN A 106 -9.58 -4.49 16.66
N ASN A 107 -8.42 -4.08 16.14
CA ASN A 107 -7.77 -2.81 16.42
C ASN A 107 -7.97 -1.85 15.25
N LYS A 108 -9.25 -1.50 14.98
CA LYS A 108 -9.63 -0.55 13.95
C LYS A 108 -9.24 0.86 14.40
N LEU A 109 -8.43 1.55 13.61
CA LEU A 109 -7.98 2.91 13.90
C LEU A 109 -8.83 3.99 13.21
N VAL A 110 -9.49 3.62 12.12
CA VAL A 110 -10.44 4.45 11.39
C VAL A 110 -11.52 3.56 10.79
N THR A 111 -12.74 4.09 10.75
CA THR A 111 -13.94 3.44 10.17
C THR A 111 -14.73 4.49 9.41
N ASP A 112 -15.67 4.10 8.56
CA ASP A 112 -16.61 5.05 7.94
C ASP A 112 -17.44 5.90 8.93
N ALA A 113 -17.58 5.44 10.17
CA ALA A 113 -18.20 6.21 11.25
C ALA A 113 -17.28 7.30 11.86
N SER A 114 -16.01 7.41 11.42
CA SER A 114 -15.07 8.42 11.93
C SER A 114 -15.47 9.84 11.53
N GLY A 115 -16.18 10.00 10.42
CA GLY A 115 -16.59 11.31 9.88
C GLY A 115 -15.51 11.95 9.02
N ASP A 116 -15.89 13.03 8.34
CA ASP A 116 -15.05 13.88 7.48
C ASP A 116 -15.03 15.30 8.09
N ASP A 117 -14.07 15.56 8.98
CA ASP A 117 -13.91 16.84 9.68
C ASP A 117 -12.53 17.50 9.52
N GLY A 118 -11.65 16.86 8.75
CA GLY A 118 -10.29 17.31 8.49
C GLY A 118 -9.30 16.98 9.63
N VAL A 119 -9.71 16.20 10.64
CA VAL A 119 -8.87 15.81 11.78
C VAL A 119 -8.81 14.29 11.92
N ALA A 120 -7.59 13.73 11.84
CA ALA A 120 -7.39 12.31 12.03
C ALA A 120 -7.85 11.81 13.42
N PRO A 121 -8.60 10.69 13.52
CA PRO A 121 -9.01 9.83 12.42
C PRO A 121 -10.16 10.42 11.60
N ASP A 122 -9.99 10.40 10.27
CA ASP A 122 -10.85 11.08 9.31
C ASP A 122 -11.19 10.11 8.17
N PHE A 123 -12.38 10.19 7.59
CA PHE A 123 -12.86 9.25 6.57
C PHE A 123 -13.83 9.92 5.59
N ALA A 124 -13.60 9.71 4.29
CA ALA A 124 -14.50 10.15 3.23
C ALA A 124 -14.64 9.06 2.15
N PHE A 125 -15.86 8.77 1.71
CA PHE A 125 -16.06 7.91 0.53
C PHE A 125 -15.69 8.67 -0.75
N VAL A 126 -15.06 7.96 -1.68
CA VAL A 126 -14.69 8.52 -2.98
C VAL A 126 -15.83 8.31 -3.97
N GLY A 127 -16.31 9.39 -4.59
CA GLY A 127 -17.22 9.31 -5.73
C GLY A 127 -18.55 8.61 -5.43
N ILE A 128 -19.20 8.92 -4.30
CA ILE A 128 -20.55 8.39 -4.00
C ILE A 128 -21.48 8.66 -5.19
N GLY A 129 -22.22 7.63 -5.64
CA GLY A 129 -23.20 7.76 -6.70
C GLY A 129 -22.62 7.88 -8.11
N TYR A 130 -21.33 7.61 -8.32
CA TYR A 130 -20.67 7.76 -9.63
C TYR A 130 -21.33 6.94 -10.76
N ASP A 131 -22.02 5.86 -10.43
CA ASP A 131 -22.72 4.97 -11.37
C ASP A 131 -24.25 5.15 -11.37
N GLY A 132 -24.75 6.13 -10.61
CA GLY A 132 -26.19 6.41 -10.45
C GLY A 132 -26.85 5.74 -9.24
N ASP A 133 -26.14 4.92 -8.46
CA ASP A 133 -26.64 4.37 -7.19
C ASP A 133 -26.01 5.11 -5.98
N PRO A 134 -26.79 5.81 -5.14
CA PRO A 134 -26.26 6.55 -4.00
C PRO A 134 -25.65 5.66 -2.90
N ASN A 135 -25.85 4.34 -2.96
CA ASN A 135 -25.22 3.39 -2.03
C ASN A 135 -23.89 2.84 -2.57
N HIS A 136 -23.47 3.29 -3.75
CA HIS A 136 -22.20 2.91 -4.35
C HIS A 136 -21.19 4.05 -4.27
N ALA A 137 -19.92 3.68 -4.14
CA ALA A 137 -18.77 4.56 -4.19
C ALA A 137 -17.65 3.93 -5.03
N GLN A 138 -16.67 4.71 -5.44
CA GLN A 138 -15.46 4.21 -6.12
C GLN A 138 -14.43 3.67 -5.13
N GLY A 139 -14.59 3.95 -3.84
CA GLY A 139 -13.68 3.56 -2.77
C GLY A 139 -13.78 4.52 -1.58
N TYR A 140 -12.71 4.71 -0.82
CA TYR A 140 -12.66 5.69 0.27
C TYR A 140 -11.24 6.23 0.49
N GLU A 141 -11.18 7.39 1.13
CA GLU A 141 -9.99 7.94 1.77
C GLU A 141 -10.14 7.90 3.28
N ALA A 142 -9.03 7.72 3.97
CA ALA A 142 -9.00 7.73 5.41
C ALA A 142 -7.65 8.23 5.94
N SER A 143 -7.66 8.78 7.15
CA SER A 143 -6.44 9.11 7.88
C SER A 143 -6.54 8.66 9.33
N PHE A 144 -5.39 8.40 9.97
CA PHE A 144 -5.31 8.11 11.40
C PHE A 144 -3.90 8.33 11.95
N PRO A 145 -3.76 8.66 13.25
CA PRO A 145 -2.46 8.73 13.90
C PRO A 145 -1.80 7.35 13.97
N LEU A 146 -0.54 7.25 13.54
CA LEU A 146 0.27 6.04 13.66
C LEU A 146 1.74 6.41 13.85
N ALA A 147 2.37 5.90 14.89
CA ALA A 147 3.79 6.13 15.13
C ALA A 147 4.66 5.40 14.08
N VAL A 148 5.93 5.80 13.97
CA VAL A 148 6.93 5.01 13.23
C VAL A 148 7.10 3.64 13.89
N GLY A 149 7.28 2.58 13.09
CA GLY A 149 7.34 1.23 13.61
C GLY A 149 7.13 0.15 12.56
N ASN A 150 7.04 -1.09 13.04
CA ASN A 150 6.70 -2.26 12.23
C ASN A 150 5.33 -2.76 12.66
N TYR A 151 4.44 -2.92 11.69
CA TYR A 151 3.05 -3.26 11.89
C TYR A 151 2.60 -4.32 10.88
N GLN A 152 1.39 -4.82 11.07
CA GLN A 152 0.60 -5.47 10.02
C GLN A 152 -0.65 -4.64 9.76
N VAL A 153 -0.96 -4.34 8.51
CA VAL A 153 -2.10 -3.47 8.17
C VAL A 153 -3.20 -4.26 7.46
N ILE A 154 -4.42 -4.15 7.98
CA ILE A 154 -5.61 -4.76 7.40
C ILE A 154 -6.51 -3.63 6.93
N VAL A 155 -6.82 -3.63 5.64
CA VAL A 155 -7.70 -2.65 5.01
C VAL A 155 -8.91 -3.41 4.49
N HIS A 156 -10.10 -2.87 4.70
CA HIS A 156 -11.36 -3.56 4.41
C HIS A 156 -12.39 -2.60 3.84
N ILE A 157 -13.14 -3.11 2.87
CA ILE A 157 -14.35 -2.50 2.35
C ILE A 157 -15.28 -3.58 1.81
N ASN A 158 -16.60 -3.40 1.91
CA ASN A 158 -17.53 -4.22 1.14
C ASN A 158 -17.68 -3.66 -0.27
N VAL A 159 -17.81 -4.56 -1.25
CA VAL A 159 -18.05 -4.22 -2.66
C VAL A 159 -19.24 -4.99 -3.19
N PHE A 160 -19.83 -4.54 -4.29
CA PHE A 160 -20.85 -5.29 -5.01
C PHE A 160 -20.24 -5.96 -6.24
N ASP A 161 -20.15 -7.29 -6.20
CA ASP A 161 -19.69 -8.10 -7.35
C ASP A 161 -20.39 -9.46 -7.38
N ASP A 162 -20.51 -10.04 -8.57
CA ASP A 162 -21.29 -11.26 -8.83
C ASP A 162 -22.75 -11.17 -8.34
N ALA A 163 -23.33 -9.97 -8.38
CA ALA A 163 -24.69 -9.65 -7.94
C ALA A 163 -24.96 -9.80 -6.42
N LEU A 164 -23.92 -9.77 -5.58
CA LEU A 164 -24.04 -9.73 -4.13
C LEU A 164 -22.93 -8.91 -3.46
N ALA A 165 -23.13 -8.58 -2.19
CA ALA A 165 -22.09 -7.95 -1.37
C ALA A 165 -20.93 -8.94 -1.13
N GLN A 166 -19.70 -8.49 -1.35
CA GLN A 166 -18.47 -9.22 -1.13
C GLN A 166 -17.56 -8.42 -0.21
N THR A 167 -16.81 -9.11 0.64
CA THR A 167 -15.69 -8.50 1.35
C THR A 167 -14.51 -8.31 0.38
N SER A 168 -13.97 -7.10 0.30
CA SER A 168 -12.63 -6.84 -0.23
C SER A 168 -11.69 -6.48 0.91
N ALA A 169 -10.58 -7.20 1.03
CA ALA A 169 -9.61 -6.94 2.09
C ALA A 169 -8.17 -7.22 1.64
N THR A 170 -7.19 -6.60 2.31
CA THR A 170 -5.79 -7.00 2.14
C THR A 170 -5.59 -8.48 2.51
N ILE A 171 -4.58 -9.11 1.89
CA ILE A 171 -4.29 -10.53 2.12
C ILE A 171 -4.04 -10.79 3.62
N GLY A 172 -4.58 -11.90 4.13
CA GLY A 172 -4.42 -12.31 5.52
C GLY A 172 -5.60 -11.97 6.42
N PHE A 173 -6.65 -11.36 5.87
CA PHE A 173 -7.96 -11.27 6.49
C PHE A 173 -8.75 -12.61 6.38
N PRO A 174 -9.46 -13.05 7.44
CA PRO A 174 -9.33 -12.58 8.82
C PRO A 174 -7.99 -13.04 9.42
N GLY A 175 -7.40 -12.20 10.29
CA GLY A 175 -6.12 -12.49 10.90
C GLY A 175 -5.15 -11.31 10.87
N ASN A 176 -4.01 -11.52 10.23
CA ASN A 176 -2.87 -10.62 10.20
C ASN A 176 -2.64 -10.15 8.77
N GLY A 177 -2.69 -8.83 8.55
CA GLY A 177 -2.49 -8.23 7.23
C GLY A 177 -1.02 -8.29 6.73
N PRO A 178 -0.76 -7.78 5.51
CA PRO A 178 0.59 -7.58 5.01
C PRO A 178 1.45 -6.72 5.96
N PRO A 179 2.78 -6.93 5.99
CA PRO A 179 3.68 -6.12 6.79
C PRO A 179 3.69 -4.67 6.31
N LEU A 180 3.66 -3.74 7.25
CA LEU A 180 3.76 -2.30 7.04
C LEU A 180 4.95 -1.79 7.87
N VAL A 181 5.99 -1.33 7.20
CA VAL A 181 7.20 -0.79 7.83
C VAL A 181 7.22 0.72 7.63
N ILE A 182 7.11 1.46 8.72
CA ILE A 182 7.10 2.92 8.71
C ILE A 182 8.43 3.41 9.28
N GLY A 183 9.23 3.99 8.40
CA GLY A 183 10.48 4.64 8.74
C GLY A 183 10.47 6.09 8.28
N CYS A 184 11.01 6.97 9.10
CA CYS A 184 11.31 8.34 8.72
C CYS A 184 12.82 8.49 8.66
N SER A 185 13.36 8.75 7.48
CA SER A 185 14.74 9.21 7.41
C SER A 185 14.83 10.57 8.11
N PRO A 186 15.99 10.99 8.63
CA PRO A 186 16.20 12.40 8.88
C PRO A 186 16.17 13.12 7.54
N LEU A 187 15.46 14.25 7.44
CA LEU A 187 15.60 15.16 6.31
C LEU A 187 17.10 15.45 6.12
N PRO A 188 17.63 15.50 4.88
CA PRO A 188 19.00 15.98 4.68
C PRO A 188 19.06 17.39 5.26
N VAL A 189 19.75 17.53 6.39
CA VAL A 189 19.99 18.83 7.01
C VAL A 189 20.76 19.62 5.97
N ALA A 190 20.16 20.66 5.40
CA ALA A 190 20.89 21.56 4.51
C ALA A 190 22.16 21.98 5.27
N PRO A 191 23.36 21.89 4.67
CA PRO A 191 24.59 22.26 5.36
C PRO A 191 24.42 23.70 5.82
N THR A 192 24.33 23.89 7.14
CA THR A 192 24.38 25.21 7.74
C THR A 192 25.73 25.78 7.33
N THR A 193 25.71 26.79 6.45
CA THR A 193 26.89 27.57 6.12
C THR A 193 27.29 28.33 7.38
N TRP A 194 28.03 27.68 8.27
CA TRP A 194 28.64 28.31 9.41
C TRP A 194 29.64 29.35 8.90
N GLY A 195 29.42 30.57 9.36
CA GLY A 195 30.12 31.77 8.95
C GLY A 195 31.63 31.60 8.98
N ARG A 196 32.26 32.13 7.93
CA ARG A 196 33.68 32.45 7.91
C ARG A 196 33.92 33.51 9.01
N VAL A 197 34.30 33.08 10.22
CA VAL A 197 34.86 33.98 11.23
C VAL A 197 36.17 34.51 10.65
N LYS A 198 36.14 35.77 10.20
CA LYS A 198 37.33 36.50 9.75
C LYS A 198 38.15 36.79 11.01
N SER A 199 39.17 35.98 11.27
CA SER A 199 40.19 36.29 12.27
C SER A 199 40.96 37.52 11.78
N LEU A 200 40.65 38.69 12.34
CA LEU A 200 41.50 39.87 12.29
C LEU A 200 42.34 39.85 13.57
N VAL A 201 43.57 39.36 13.46
CA VAL A 201 44.62 39.60 14.46
C VAL A 201 45.52 40.68 13.88
N THR A 202 45.44 41.89 14.44
CA THR A 202 46.53 42.88 14.42
C THR A 202 47.45 42.63 15.61
N PRO A 203 48.75 42.91 15.47
CA PRO A 203 49.26 44.25 15.76
C PRO A 203 49.87 44.95 14.54
#